data_AF-A0A0C2E284-F1
#
_entry.id   AF-A0A0C2E284-F1
#
_cell.length_a   1.000
_cell.length_b   1.000
_cell.length_c   1.000
_cell.angle_alpha   90.00
_cell.angle_beta   90.00
_cell.angle_gamma   90.00
#
_symmetry.space_group_name_H-M   'P 1'
#
loop_
_entity.id
_entity.type
_entity.pdbx_description
1 polymer ?
#
loop_
_entity_poly.entity_id
_entity_poly.type
_entity_poly.pdbx_seq_one_letter_code
_entity_poly.pdbx_strand_id
1 'polypeptide(L)'
;MNGMQNALTQLPSDWSIDMVTPLHALLSQNSHQTQLLLKMDSVCRLSAMYQRCLAVCPENPAKRILLNGQKAWNIICYDFRNDSDFRESIMPCWSTMGMTLTNHCTSMAQILHAEIIELMESGLHNLQQSMDALCRSVYSYDKCFVAKNYETCGVKAGKFLVKLTHQTSQ
;
A
#
# COMPACT_ATOMS: atom_id res chain seq x y z
N MET A 1 -2.44 9.03 11.78
CA MET A 1 -1.41 8.43 10.89
C MET A 1 -0.38 7.59 11.63
N ASN A 2 0.00 7.93 12.86
CA ASN A 2 1.09 7.26 13.60
C ASN A 2 0.87 5.77 13.90
N GLY A 3 -0.37 5.32 14.15
CA GLY A 3 -0.64 3.92 14.49
C GLY A 3 -0.39 2.94 13.35
N MET A 4 -0.80 3.30 12.12
CA MET A 4 -0.60 2.45 10.94
C MET A 4 0.86 2.45 10.52
N GLN A 5 1.54 3.60 10.65
CA GLN A 5 2.99 3.68 10.47
C GLN A 5 3.72 2.76 11.46
N ASN A 6 3.38 2.79 12.75
CA ASN A 6 3.97 1.89 13.74
C ASN A 6 3.63 0.40 13.50
N ALA A 7 2.49 0.10 12.88
CA ALA A 7 2.14 -1.26 12.48
C ALA A 7 2.88 -1.72 11.21
N LEU A 8 3.21 -0.79 10.32
CA LEU A 8 3.93 -1.05 9.08
C LEU A 8 5.46 -0.97 9.25
N THR A 9 5.95 -0.20 10.22
CA THR A 9 7.36 0.12 10.44
C THR A 9 7.70 0.10 11.94
N GLN A 10 8.92 -0.33 12.28
CA GLN A 10 9.46 -0.24 13.65
C GLN A 10 10.35 1.00 13.85
N LEU A 11 10.25 2.03 13.00
CA LEU A 11 11.18 3.18 12.97
C LEU A 11 10.47 4.55 13.05
N PRO A 12 11.15 5.62 13.52
CA PRO A 12 10.52 6.89 13.88
C PRO A 12 10.24 7.83 12.70
N SER A 13 9.08 8.49 12.80
CA SER A 13 8.57 9.79 12.30
C SER A 13 8.91 10.41 10.93
N ASP A 14 9.94 10.01 10.20
CA ASP A 14 10.21 10.60 8.87
C ASP A 14 9.34 9.91 7.80
N TRP A 15 8.91 10.66 6.78
CA TRP A 15 8.15 10.12 5.65
C TRP A 15 9.00 9.07 4.93
N SER A 16 8.86 7.79 5.30
CA SER A 16 9.61 6.70 4.71
C SER A 16 8.92 6.18 3.44
N ILE A 17 9.68 5.46 2.61
CA ILE A 17 9.20 4.69 1.43
C ILE A 17 7.96 3.83 1.81
N ASP A 18 7.89 3.41 3.08
CA ASP A 18 6.83 2.57 3.62
C ASP A 18 5.46 3.24 3.71
N MET A 19 5.41 4.58 3.83
CA MET A 19 4.16 5.35 3.81
C MET A 19 3.60 5.53 2.39
N VAL A 20 4.48 5.37 1.39
CA VAL A 20 4.20 5.60 -0.02
C VAL A 20 3.81 4.31 -0.74
N THR A 21 4.39 3.19 -0.31
CA THR A 21 4.18 1.87 -0.90
C THR A 21 3.76 0.87 0.19
N PRO A 22 2.49 0.88 0.64
CA PRO A 22 2.09 0.18 1.86
C PRO A 22 2.23 -1.35 1.75
N LEU A 23 2.07 -1.91 0.55
CA LEU A 23 2.36 -3.32 0.29
C LEU A 23 3.87 -3.61 0.30
N HIS A 24 4.72 -2.70 -0.17
CA HIS A 24 6.17 -2.86 -0.05
C HIS A 24 6.57 -2.96 1.42
N ALA A 25 6.11 -2.04 2.27
CA ALA A 25 6.38 -2.04 3.71
C ALA A 25 5.87 -3.31 4.43
N LEU A 26 4.69 -3.76 4.01
CA LEU A 26 4.08 -4.96 4.57
C LEU A 26 4.92 -6.20 4.25
N LEU A 27 5.51 -6.27 3.05
CA LEU A 27 6.20 -7.46 2.57
C LEU A 27 7.72 -7.45 2.78
N SER A 28 8.35 -6.27 2.97
CA SER A 28 9.81 -6.11 3.02
C SER A 28 10.47 -6.61 4.31
N GLN A 29 9.70 -6.79 5.40
CA GLN A 29 10.25 -7.08 6.73
C GLN A 29 9.95 -8.50 7.25
N ASN A 30 9.27 -9.34 6.48
CA ASN A 30 8.77 -10.61 6.99
C ASN A 30 9.57 -11.80 6.47
N SER A 31 10.20 -12.53 7.39
CA SER A 31 10.81 -13.83 7.13
C SER A 31 9.89 -15.02 7.49
N HIS A 32 8.76 -14.77 8.17
CA HIS A 32 7.86 -15.83 8.66
C HIS A 32 6.36 -15.52 8.49
N GLN A 33 5.57 -16.54 8.15
CA GLN A 33 4.12 -16.44 7.84
C GLN A 33 3.26 -15.92 8.98
N THR A 34 3.53 -16.38 10.19
CA THR A 34 2.81 -15.94 11.39
C THR A 34 2.99 -14.44 11.62
N GLN A 35 4.15 -13.87 11.28
CA GLN A 35 4.42 -12.43 11.45
C GLN A 35 3.63 -11.60 10.45
N LEU A 36 3.56 -12.01 9.18
CA LEU A 36 2.77 -11.32 8.16
C LEU A 36 1.27 -11.34 8.49
N LEU A 37 0.75 -12.47 8.97
CA LEU A 37 -0.66 -12.58 9.39
C LEU A 37 -1.00 -11.65 10.54
N LEU A 38 -0.17 -11.60 11.58
CA LEU A 38 -0.36 -10.71 12.72
C LEU A 38 -0.26 -9.22 12.32
N LYS A 39 0.69 -8.89 11.43
CA LYS A 39 0.86 -7.54 10.89
C LYS A 39 -0.38 -7.12 10.08
N MET A 40 -0.89 -8.00 9.22
CA MET A 40 -2.10 -7.77 8.45
C MET A 40 -3.32 -7.55 9.35
N ASP A 41 -3.52 -8.40 10.37
CA ASP A 41 -4.62 -8.21 11.33
C ASP A 41 -4.54 -6.86 12.05
N SER A 42 -3.34 -6.49 12.52
CA SER A 42 -3.09 -5.22 13.19
C SER A 42 -3.42 -4.02 12.28
N VAL A 43 -2.92 -4.03 11.04
CA VAL A 43 -3.20 -2.96 10.05
C VAL A 43 -4.69 -2.87 9.75
N CYS A 44 -5.36 -4.01 9.56
CA CYS A 44 -6.79 -4.02 9.27
C CYS A 44 -7.65 -3.57 10.45
N ARG A 45 -7.25 -3.89 11.69
CA ARG A 45 -7.89 -3.35 12.89
C ARG A 45 -7.73 -1.83 12.98
N LEU A 46 -6.53 -1.32 12.72
CA LEU A 46 -6.24 0.11 12.74
C LEU A 46 -6.98 0.86 11.63
N SER A 47 -7.05 0.31 10.42
CA SER A 47 -7.84 0.86 9.32
C SER A 47 -9.33 0.94 9.69
N ALA A 48 -9.90 -0.11 10.28
CA ALA A 48 -11.28 -0.11 10.74
C ALA A 48 -11.54 0.89 11.90
N MET A 49 -10.56 1.13 12.78
CA MET A 49 -10.65 2.18 13.80
C MET A 49 -10.61 3.57 13.18
N TYR A 50 -9.72 3.79 12.21
CA TYR A 50 -9.58 5.05 11.50
C TYR A 50 -10.86 5.42 10.73
N GLN A 51 -11.45 4.46 10.01
CA GLN A 51 -12.73 4.67 9.32
C GLN A 51 -13.87 5.00 10.30
N ARG A 52 -13.96 4.31 11.44
CA ARG A 52 -14.95 4.61 12.48
C ARG A 52 -14.76 6.02 13.06
N CYS A 53 -13.52 6.46 13.22
CA CYS A 53 -13.20 7.81 13.65
C CYS A 53 -13.66 8.86 12.61
N LEU A 54 -13.41 8.63 11.32
CA LEU A 54 -13.89 9.53 10.27
C LEU A 54 -15.42 9.51 10.12
N ALA A 55 -16.09 8.40 10.43
CA ALA A 55 -17.53 8.27 10.28
C ALA A 55 -18.32 9.28 11.12
N VAL A 56 -17.82 9.65 12.31
CA VAL A 56 -18.45 10.65 13.19
C VAL A 56 -18.16 12.10 12.78
N CYS A 57 -17.21 12.33 11.87
CA CYS A 57 -16.89 13.67 11.38
C CYS A 57 -17.95 14.16 10.37
N PRO A 58 -18.27 15.47 10.35
CA PRO A 58 -19.14 16.05 9.34
C PRO A 58 -18.64 15.78 7.91
N GLU A 59 -19.57 15.69 6.95
CA GLU A 59 -19.20 15.56 5.54
C GLU A 59 -18.55 16.84 5.03
N ASN A 60 -17.31 16.72 4.54
CA ASN A 60 -16.53 17.81 3.98
C ASN A 60 -15.46 17.26 3.02
N PRO A 61 -14.82 18.11 2.19
CA PRO A 61 -13.77 17.67 1.27
C PRO A 61 -12.61 16.93 1.94
N ALA A 62 -12.17 17.36 3.13
CA ALA A 62 -11.07 16.72 3.85
C ALA A 62 -11.43 15.28 4.27
N LYS A 63 -12.63 15.05 4.80
CA LYS A 63 -13.14 13.70 5.12
C LYS A 63 -13.11 12.79 3.89
N ARG A 64 -13.57 13.29 2.74
CA ARG A 64 -13.57 12.53 1.47
C ARG A 64 -12.15 12.19 1.00
N ILE A 65 -11.22 13.14 1.07
CA ILE A 65 -9.80 12.91 0.73
C ILE A 65 -9.19 11.83 1.64
N LEU A 66 -9.43 11.93 2.95
CA LEU A 66 -8.92 10.95 3.92
C LEU A 66 -9.54 9.56 3.70
N LEU A 67 -10.83 9.45 3.40
CA LEU A 67 -11.48 8.19 3.05
C LEU A 67 -10.95 7.61 1.73
N ASN A 68 -10.73 8.45 0.72
CA ASN A 68 -10.15 8.03 -0.56
C ASN A 68 -8.74 7.45 -0.36
N GLY A 69 -7.93 8.08 0.49
CA GLY A 69 -6.60 7.58 0.85
C GLY A 69 -6.60 6.21 1.55
N GLN A 70 -7.76 5.74 2.03
CA GLN A 70 -7.90 4.41 2.67
C GLN A 70 -8.44 3.33 1.73
N LYS A 71 -8.88 3.66 0.50
CA LYS A 71 -9.52 2.69 -0.41
C LYS A 71 -8.70 1.40 -0.60
N ALA A 72 -7.39 1.53 -0.81
CA ALA A 72 -6.50 0.40 -1.01
C ALA A 72 -6.53 -0.56 0.21
N TRP A 73 -6.37 0.00 1.41
CA TRP A 73 -6.41 -0.78 2.65
C TRP A 73 -7.78 -1.39 2.92
N ASN A 74 -8.86 -0.69 2.55
CA ASN A 74 -10.22 -1.22 2.71
C ASN A 74 -10.41 -2.48 1.85
N ILE A 75 -9.93 -2.47 0.62
CA ILE A 75 -10.00 -3.62 -0.31
C ILE A 75 -9.14 -4.76 0.22
N ILE A 76 -7.87 -4.50 0.56
CA ILE A 76 -6.94 -5.51 1.11
C ILE A 76 -7.54 -6.15 2.36
N CYS A 77 -8.05 -5.35 3.29
CA CYS A 77 -8.59 -5.85 4.56
C CYS A 77 -9.93 -6.58 4.40
N TYR A 78 -10.75 -6.18 3.42
CA TYR A 78 -11.96 -6.90 3.08
C TYR A 78 -11.61 -8.29 2.51
N ASP A 79 -10.73 -8.36 1.51
CA ASP A 79 -10.34 -9.64 0.90
C ASP A 79 -9.59 -10.52 1.93
N PHE A 80 -8.71 -9.95 2.76
CA PHE A 80 -8.07 -10.68 3.87
C PHE A 80 -9.07 -11.41 4.79
N ARG A 81 -10.18 -10.74 5.13
CA ARG A 81 -11.21 -11.28 6.03
C ARG A 81 -12.23 -12.19 5.35
N ASN A 82 -12.52 -11.96 4.07
CA ASN A 82 -13.68 -12.57 3.41
C ASN A 82 -13.31 -13.48 2.24
N ASP A 83 -12.15 -13.32 1.62
CA ASP A 83 -11.73 -14.05 0.43
C ASP A 83 -10.80 -15.22 0.79
N SER A 84 -11.23 -16.44 0.48
CA SER A 84 -10.45 -17.66 0.73
C SER A 84 -9.22 -17.75 -0.18
N ASP A 85 -9.33 -17.32 -1.45
CA ASP A 85 -8.20 -17.31 -2.39
C ASP A 85 -7.09 -16.39 -1.89
N PHE A 86 -7.45 -15.24 -1.31
CA PHE A 86 -6.51 -14.32 -0.68
C PHE A 86 -5.78 -14.99 0.49
N ARG A 87 -6.50 -15.65 1.39
CA ARG A 87 -5.91 -16.30 2.58
C ARG A 87 -5.11 -17.56 2.27
N GLU A 88 -5.54 -18.35 1.29
CA GLU A 88 -4.97 -19.68 1.01
C GLU A 88 -3.90 -19.65 -0.08
N SER A 89 -3.94 -18.67 -0.98
CA SER A 89 -2.97 -18.57 -2.09
C SER A 89 -2.07 -17.35 -1.97
N ILE A 90 -2.64 -16.15 -1.78
CA ILE A 90 -1.88 -14.89 -1.84
C ILE A 90 -1.05 -14.70 -0.57
N MET A 91 -1.67 -14.80 0.62
CA MET A 91 -0.99 -14.60 1.90
C MET A 91 0.19 -15.56 2.14
N PRO A 92 0.09 -16.87 1.86
CA PRO A 92 1.22 -17.78 2.01
C PRO A 92 2.37 -17.46 1.05
N CYS A 93 2.06 -17.07 -0.20
CA CYS A 93 3.11 -16.64 -1.12
C CYS A 93 3.78 -15.34 -0.67
N TRP A 94 3.00 -14.33 -0.29
CA TRP A 94 3.53 -13.07 0.24
C TRP A 94 4.38 -13.25 1.48
N SER A 95 4.04 -14.22 2.33
CA SER A 95 4.87 -14.57 3.47
C SER A 95 6.23 -15.14 3.08
N THR A 96 6.31 -15.91 2.00
CA THR A 96 7.52 -16.66 1.64
C THR A 96 8.39 -15.89 0.65
N MET A 97 7.75 -15.12 -0.23
CA MET A 97 8.35 -14.40 -1.34
C MET A 97 8.31 -12.89 -1.16
N GLY A 98 7.80 -12.37 -0.03
CA GLY A 98 7.62 -10.94 0.23
C GLY A 98 8.87 -10.12 -0.06
N MET A 99 10.02 -10.51 0.51
CA MET A 99 11.30 -9.85 0.25
C MET A 99 11.71 -9.91 -1.23
N THR A 100 11.48 -11.03 -1.92
CA THR A 100 11.80 -11.16 -3.35
C THR A 100 10.95 -10.21 -4.20
N LEU A 101 9.65 -10.10 -3.88
CA LEU A 101 8.74 -9.18 -4.55
C LEU A 101 9.17 -7.73 -4.33
N THR A 102 9.48 -7.35 -3.09
CA THR A 102 9.86 -5.97 -2.75
C THR A 102 11.20 -5.59 -3.34
N ASN A 103 12.22 -6.44 -3.19
CA ASN A 103 13.58 -6.18 -3.66
C ASN A 103 13.63 -5.96 -5.17
N HIS A 104 12.80 -6.67 -5.93
CA HIS A 104 12.75 -6.51 -7.38
C HIS A 104 12.25 -5.11 -7.80
N CYS A 105 11.32 -4.53 -7.05
CA CYS A 105 10.72 -3.24 -7.36
C CYS A 105 11.24 -2.08 -6.48
N THR A 106 12.33 -2.30 -5.72
CA THR A 106 12.87 -1.31 -4.78
C THR A 106 13.30 -0.02 -5.46
N SER A 107 13.96 -0.09 -6.63
CA SER A 107 14.39 1.12 -7.34
C SER A 107 13.20 1.99 -7.76
N MET A 108 12.11 1.39 -8.25
CA MET A 108 10.88 2.12 -8.57
C MET A 108 10.21 2.69 -7.31
N ALA A 109 10.25 1.97 -6.19
CA ALA A 109 9.72 2.45 -4.92
C ALA A 109 10.52 3.67 -4.39
N GLN A 110 11.84 3.66 -4.56
CA GLN A 110 12.72 4.78 -4.20
C GLN A 110 12.45 6.01 -5.07
N ILE A 111 12.29 5.83 -6.39
CA ILE A 111 11.92 6.93 -7.30
C ILE A 111 10.57 7.52 -6.89
N LEU A 112 9.56 6.67 -6.69
CA LEU A 112 8.22 7.12 -6.27
C LEU A 112 8.26 7.90 -4.95
N HIS A 113 9.06 7.45 -3.98
CA HIS A 113 9.26 8.17 -2.72
C HIS A 113 9.89 9.55 -2.92
N ALA A 114 10.90 9.67 -3.77
CA ALA A 114 11.53 10.95 -4.10
C ALA A 114 10.54 11.94 -4.74
N GLU A 115 9.70 11.47 -5.68
CA GLU A 115 8.67 12.31 -6.33
C GLU A 115 7.63 12.84 -5.33
N ILE A 116 7.28 12.07 -4.30
CA ILE A 116 6.37 12.52 -3.24
C ILE A 116 7.03 13.61 -2.38
N ILE A 117 8.31 13.43 -2.01
CA ILE A 117 9.05 14.46 -1.28
C ILE A 117 9.11 15.74 -2.11
N GLU A 118 9.45 15.64 -3.40
CA GLU A 118 9.51 16.79 -4.30
C GLU A 118 8.14 17.50 -4.41
N LEU A 119 7.04 16.75 -4.55
CA LEU A 119 5.69 17.33 -4.57
C LEU A 119 5.36 18.06 -3.25
N MET A 120 5.80 17.53 -2.11
CA MET A 120 5.56 18.16 -0.81
C MET A 120 6.41 19.41 -0.60
N GLU A 121 7.67 19.41 -1.08
CA GLU A 121 8.61 20.53 -0.92
C GLU A 121 8.37 21.66 -1.92
N SER A 122 8.01 21.35 -3.17
CA SER A 122 7.74 22.33 -4.23
C SER A 122 6.42 23.10 -4.03
N GLY A 123 5.52 22.57 -3.19
CA GLY A 123 4.24 23.21 -2.88
C GLY A 123 3.37 23.39 -4.12
N LEU A 124 2.86 24.61 -4.35
CA LEU A 124 2.04 24.92 -5.53
C LEU A 124 2.86 25.27 -6.78
N HIS A 125 4.17 25.48 -6.65
CA HIS A 125 5.03 25.77 -7.80
C HIS A 125 5.25 24.49 -8.60
N ASN A 126 5.07 24.56 -9.92
CA ASN A 126 5.21 23.42 -10.83
C ASN A 126 4.32 22.22 -10.52
N LEU A 127 3.21 22.42 -9.78
CA LEU A 127 2.29 21.35 -9.35
C LEU A 127 1.92 20.40 -10.49
N GLN A 128 1.63 20.92 -11.68
CA GLN A 128 1.29 20.08 -12.83
C GLN A 128 2.42 19.13 -13.21
N GLN A 129 3.66 19.63 -13.28
CA GLN A 129 4.83 18.83 -13.64
C GLN A 129 5.15 17.80 -12.55
N SER A 130 5.10 18.20 -11.28
CA SER A 130 5.32 17.31 -10.15
C SER A 130 4.24 16.21 -10.07
N MET A 131 2.98 16.56 -10.35
CA MET A 131 1.89 15.58 -10.43
C MET A 131 2.08 14.62 -11.60
N ASP A 132 2.47 15.10 -12.78
CA ASP A 132 2.73 14.24 -13.94
C ASP A 132 3.89 13.27 -13.67
N ALA A 133 4.95 13.73 -12.99
CA ALA A 133 6.08 12.91 -12.59
C ALA A 133 5.69 11.86 -11.54
N LEU A 134 4.96 12.26 -10.49
CA LEU A 134 4.39 11.36 -9.50
C LEU A 134 3.52 10.27 -10.13
N CYS A 135 2.59 10.64 -11.03
CA CYS A 135 1.72 9.69 -11.70
C CYS A 135 2.50 8.65 -12.53
N ARG A 136 3.56 9.07 -13.24
CA ARG A 136 4.44 8.14 -13.97
C ARG A 136 5.18 7.18 -13.03
N SER A 137 5.64 7.68 -11.88
CA SER A 137 6.34 6.87 -10.89
C SER A 137 5.42 5.87 -10.20
N VAL A 138 4.18 6.26 -9.86
CA VAL A 138 3.14 5.35 -9.36
C VAL A 138 2.87 4.24 -10.36
N TYR A 139 2.62 4.59 -11.63
CA TYR A 139 2.36 3.60 -12.68
C TYR A 139 3.53 2.62 -12.87
N SER A 140 4.76 3.14 -12.84
CA SER A 140 5.97 2.31 -13.01
C SER A 140 6.14 1.33 -11.85
N TYR A 141 5.93 1.78 -10.61
CA TYR A 141 5.96 0.94 -9.43
C TYR A 141 4.85 -0.13 -9.47
N ASP A 142 3.59 0.28 -9.70
CA ASP A 142 2.44 -0.64 -9.74
C ASP A 142 2.62 -1.71 -10.82
N LYS A 143 3.07 -1.31 -12.02
CA LYS A 143 3.34 -2.24 -13.11
C LYS A 143 4.41 -3.26 -12.74
N CYS A 144 5.50 -2.83 -12.10
CA CYS A 144 6.53 -3.74 -11.60
C CYS A 144 5.95 -4.72 -10.59
N PHE A 145 5.23 -4.20 -9.59
CA PHE A 145 4.73 -5.00 -8.48
C PHE A 145 3.68 -6.02 -8.92
N VAL A 146 2.76 -5.63 -9.80
CA VAL A 146 1.76 -6.52 -10.42
C VAL A 146 2.45 -7.61 -11.23
N ALA A 147 3.38 -7.25 -12.12
CA ALA A 147 4.08 -8.21 -12.98
C ALA A 147 4.86 -9.22 -12.14
N LYS A 148 5.59 -8.75 -11.12
CA LYS A 148 6.38 -9.63 -10.27
C LYS A 148 5.52 -10.56 -9.42
N ASN A 149 4.39 -10.06 -8.92
CA ASN A 149 3.42 -10.90 -8.21
C ASN A 149 2.79 -11.97 -9.12
N TYR A 150 2.50 -11.62 -10.38
CA TYR A 150 2.00 -12.60 -11.35
C TYR A 150 3.04 -13.70 -11.61
N GLU A 151 4.31 -13.33 -11.79
CA GLU A 151 5.42 -14.27 -12.04
C GLU A 151 5.69 -15.17 -10.83
N THR A 152 5.76 -14.60 -9.62
CA THR A 152 6.23 -15.30 -8.41
C THR A 152 5.10 -15.95 -7.61
N CYS A 153 3.95 -15.29 -7.51
CA CYS A 153 2.79 -15.75 -6.73
C CYS A 153 1.60 -16.21 -7.59
N GLY A 154 1.75 -16.18 -8.91
CA GLY A 154 0.78 -16.69 -9.86
C GLY A 154 -0.41 -15.78 -10.13
N VAL A 155 -1.33 -16.30 -10.94
CA VAL A 155 -2.44 -15.55 -11.55
C VAL A 155 -3.37 -14.93 -10.51
N LYS A 156 -3.64 -15.61 -9.39
CA LYS A 156 -4.54 -15.09 -8.34
C LYS A 156 -3.98 -13.81 -7.71
N ALA A 157 -2.69 -13.80 -7.36
CA ALA A 157 -2.01 -12.63 -6.80
C ALA A 157 -1.95 -11.47 -7.80
N GLY A 158 -1.60 -11.75 -9.06
CA GLY A 158 -1.59 -10.73 -10.12
C GLY A 158 -2.97 -10.12 -10.35
N LYS A 159 -4.02 -10.94 -10.44
CA LYS A 159 -5.41 -10.46 -10.61
C LYS A 159 -5.89 -9.63 -9.42
N PHE A 160 -5.55 -10.02 -8.19
CA PHE A 160 -5.85 -9.24 -7.00
C PHE A 160 -5.25 -7.83 -7.08
N LEU A 161 -3.98 -7.71 -7.47
CA LEU A 161 -3.34 -6.40 -7.58
C LEU A 161 -3.88 -5.56 -8.74
N VAL A 162 -4.22 -6.18 -9.88
CA VAL A 162 -4.91 -5.47 -10.97
C VAL A 162 -6.26 -4.93 -10.50
N LYS A 163 -7.05 -5.74 -9.78
CA LYS A 163 -8.31 -5.30 -9.15
C LYS A 163 -8.06 -4.13 -8.20
N LEU A 164 -7.04 -4.23 -7.35
CA LEU A 164 -6.67 -3.19 -6.40
C LEU A 164 -6.37 -1.87 -7.11
N THR A 165 -5.44 -1.86 -8.08
CA THR A 165 -5.06 -0.66 -8.85
C THR A 165 -6.25 -0.06 -9.61
N HIS A 166 -7.13 -0.90 -10.19
CA HIS A 166 -8.30 -0.43 -10.90
C HIS A 166 -9.33 0.25 -9.96
N GLN A 167 -9.60 -0.36 -8.81
CA GLN A 167 -10.61 0.14 -7.86
C GLN A 167 -10.13 1.36 -7.06
N THR A 168 -8.83 1.56 -6.90
CA THR A 168 -8.27 2.75 -6.24
C THR A 168 -8.17 3.95 -7.18
N SER A 169 -8.18 3.72 -8.49
CA SER A 169 -8.11 4.78 -9.52
C SER A 169 -9.47 5.36 -9.93
N GLN A 170 -10.57 4.78 -9.44
CA GLN A 170 -11.95 5.29 -9.59
C GLN A 170 -12.36 6.10 -8.37
#